data_AF-A0A8T0UXC8-F1
#
_entry.id   AF-A0A8T0UXC8-F1
#
_cell.length_a   1.000
_cell.length_b   1.000
_cell.length_c   1.000
_cell.angle_alpha   90.00
_cell.angle_beta   90.00
_cell.angle_gamma   90.00
#
_symmetry.space_group_name_H-M   'P 1'
#
loop_
_entity.id
_entity.type
_entity.pdbx_description
1 polymer ?
#
loop_
_entity_poly.entity_id
_entity_poly.type
_entity_poly.pdbx_seq_one_letter_code
_entity_poly.pdbx_strand_id
1 'polypeptide(L)'
;MASTAAALNGTLLVIVVFLVLPHPSIGWQPGTAHHGPDNTGQQPAARARHCHDDAGQPPPPTPPPSPVVAPPPEPTPTPPAPTPAPAVDCLPYCNIQCNQKCQAISGAGVGKCEANYESNGNGCYDSCTTRQCPDKCVNSGCSFRCCTCDNTYARSCCQSCGQGIYATYSSCVNYYTRAIQYCMIDCLDGCNKNCTQ
;
A
#
# COMPACT_ATOMS: atom_id res chain seq x y z
N MET A 1 0.35 -2.59 -56.93
CA MET A 1 0.44 -2.20 -55.51
C MET A 1 1.50 -3.08 -54.86
N ALA A 2 2.70 -2.56 -54.66
CA ALA A 2 3.82 -3.28 -54.07
C ALA A 2 3.76 -3.13 -52.55
N SER A 3 3.84 -4.24 -51.81
CA SER A 3 4.01 -4.24 -50.35
C SER A 3 5.43 -4.70 -50.03
N THR A 4 6.22 -3.77 -49.51
CA THR A 4 7.56 -3.99 -48.97
C THR A 4 7.45 -4.53 -47.55
N ALA A 5 8.00 -5.73 -47.32
CA ALA A 5 8.21 -6.29 -46.00
C ALA A 5 9.53 -5.73 -45.41
N ALA A 6 9.47 -5.13 -44.24
CA ALA A 6 10.65 -4.74 -43.47
C ALA A 6 10.92 -5.78 -42.38
N ALA A 7 12.06 -6.44 -42.47
CA ALA A 7 12.58 -7.35 -41.46
C ALA A 7 13.14 -6.55 -40.27
N LEU A 8 12.58 -6.76 -39.08
CA LEU A 8 13.13 -6.28 -37.81
C LEU A 8 14.19 -7.27 -37.33
N ASN A 9 15.47 -6.90 -37.49
CA ASN A 9 16.60 -7.50 -36.79
C ASN A 9 16.51 -7.14 -35.31
N GLY A 10 15.93 -8.02 -34.50
CA GLY A 10 15.87 -7.91 -33.05
C GLY A 10 17.19 -8.34 -32.41
N THR A 11 18.07 -7.37 -32.17
CA THR A 11 19.25 -7.52 -31.29
C THR A 11 18.76 -7.76 -29.86
N LEU A 12 18.84 -9.01 -29.42
CA LEU A 12 18.49 -9.44 -28.07
C LEU A 12 19.62 -9.03 -27.11
N LEU A 13 19.53 -7.81 -26.57
CA LEU A 13 20.45 -7.28 -25.57
C LEU A 13 20.09 -7.89 -24.22
N VAL A 14 20.67 -9.05 -23.92
CA VAL A 14 20.63 -9.67 -22.58
C VAL A 14 21.51 -8.83 -21.67
N ILE A 15 20.92 -7.82 -21.01
CA ILE A 15 21.57 -7.09 -19.93
C ILE A 15 21.58 -8.01 -18.72
N VAL A 16 22.69 -8.75 -18.55
CA VAL A 16 23.03 -9.41 -17.30
C VAL A 16 23.36 -8.30 -16.30
N VAL A 17 22.37 -7.92 -15.49
CA VAL A 17 22.58 -7.08 -14.30
C VAL A 17 23.32 -7.95 -13.28
N PHE A 18 24.65 -7.86 -13.28
CA PHE A 18 25.47 -8.30 -12.16
C PHE A 18 25.12 -7.45 -10.94
N LEU A 19 24.23 -7.97 -10.09
CA LEU A 19 24.06 -7.53 -8.71
C LEU A 19 25.34 -7.85 -7.93
N VAL A 20 26.38 -7.05 -8.12
CA VAL A 20 27.45 -6.91 -7.13
C VAL A 20 26.83 -6.11 -6.00
N LEU A 21 26.37 -6.80 -4.96
CA LEU A 21 26.08 -6.21 -3.65
C LEU A 21 27.41 -5.90 -2.97
N PRO A 22 27.87 -4.63 -2.88
CA PRO A 22 28.86 -4.31 -1.86
C PRO A 22 28.15 -4.42 -0.50
N HIS A 23 28.55 -5.40 0.31
CA HIS A 23 28.24 -5.41 1.73
C HIS A 23 28.88 -4.17 2.39
N PRO A 24 28.13 -3.22 2.97
CA PRO A 24 28.72 -2.30 3.90
C PRO A 24 28.79 -3.00 5.26
N SER A 25 29.95 -3.58 5.56
CA SER A 25 30.34 -3.87 6.94
C SER A 25 30.56 -2.55 7.65
N ILE A 26 29.53 -2.01 8.29
CA ILE A 26 29.66 -0.96 9.30
C ILE A 26 29.26 -1.58 10.63
N GLY A 27 30.29 -1.90 11.41
CA GLY A 27 30.14 -2.23 12.81
C GLY A 27 29.62 -1.00 13.55
N TRP A 28 28.38 -1.09 14.02
CA TRP A 28 27.83 -0.14 14.99
C TRP A 28 27.90 -0.81 16.36
N GLN A 29 28.84 -0.36 17.19
CA GLN A 29 28.87 -0.71 18.62
C GLN A 29 27.74 0.07 19.32
N PRO A 30 26.83 -0.59 20.05
CA PRO A 30 25.85 0.10 20.88
C PRO A 30 26.55 0.70 22.10
N GLY A 31 26.64 2.02 22.16
CA GLY A 31 26.92 2.74 23.39
C GLY A 31 25.69 2.71 24.28
N THR A 32 25.76 1.94 25.36
CA THR A 32 24.80 1.98 26.48
C THR A 32 24.86 3.34 27.16
N ALA A 33 23.75 4.09 27.13
CA ALA A 33 23.49 5.15 28.09
C ALA A 33 22.07 5.00 28.65
N HIS A 34 22.03 4.59 29.91
CA HIS A 34 20.86 4.65 30.78
C HIS A 34 20.35 6.09 30.92
N HIS A 35 19.07 6.32 30.65
CA HIS A 35 18.29 7.31 31.39
C HIS A 35 16.82 6.85 31.48
N GLY A 36 16.31 6.78 32.70
CA GLY A 36 15.06 6.11 33.06
C GLY A 36 13.80 6.92 32.72
N PRO A 37 12.62 6.29 32.79
CA PRO A 37 11.35 6.98 32.65
C PRO A 37 10.92 7.57 33.99
N ASP A 38 10.94 8.89 34.08
CA ASP A 38 10.18 9.63 35.08
C ASP A 38 8.71 9.65 34.63
N ASN A 39 7.87 9.00 35.43
CA ASN A 39 6.43 8.96 35.26
C ASN A 39 5.83 10.16 35.98
N THR A 40 5.18 11.06 35.26
CA THR A 40 4.13 11.89 35.85
C THR A 40 3.04 12.14 34.83
N GLY A 41 1.84 11.70 35.19
CA GLY A 41 0.72 11.52 34.26
C GLY A 41 -0.04 12.79 33.92
N GLN A 42 -0.88 12.67 32.90
CA GLN A 42 -2.09 13.47 32.75
C GLN A 42 -3.12 12.70 31.89
N GLN A 43 -4.08 12.12 32.62
CA GLN A 43 -5.52 12.02 32.38
C GLN A 43 -6.08 12.06 30.93
N PRO A 44 -6.86 11.03 30.51
CA PRO A 44 -7.63 11.07 29.27
C PRO A 44 -9.03 11.71 29.47
N ALA A 45 -9.34 12.69 28.61
CA ALA A 45 -10.68 13.16 28.29
C ALA A 45 -10.72 13.33 26.75
N ALA A 46 -11.74 12.99 25.97
CA ALA A 46 -13.13 12.69 26.24
C ALA A 46 -13.69 11.77 25.13
N ARG A 47 -14.86 11.18 25.41
CA ARG A 47 -15.68 10.34 24.54
C ARG A 47 -16.35 11.10 23.38
N ALA A 48 -16.81 10.28 22.42
CA ALA A 48 -18.02 10.42 21.58
C ALA A 48 -17.77 11.04 20.18
N ARG A 49 -18.33 10.56 19.06
CA ARG A 49 -19.57 9.80 18.83
C ARG A 49 -19.48 8.86 17.61
N HIS A 50 -20.15 7.72 17.76
CA HIS A 50 -20.74 6.92 16.69
C HIS A 50 -21.62 7.78 15.77
N CYS A 51 -21.50 7.60 14.45
CA CYS A 51 -22.57 7.88 13.50
C CYS A 51 -23.15 6.53 13.09
N HIS A 52 -24.36 6.26 13.56
CA HIS A 52 -25.22 5.17 13.14
C HIS A 52 -26.41 5.84 12.45
N ASP A 53 -26.57 5.60 11.15
CA ASP A 53 -27.74 6.01 10.39
C ASP A 53 -28.50 4.74 9.99
N ASP A 54 -29.60 4.53 10.69
CA ASP A 54 -30.64 3.54 10.43
C ASP A 54 -31.83 4.31 9.87
N ALA A 55 -32.21 4.05 8.62
CA ALA A 55 -33.47 4.52 8.07
C ALA A 55 -33.95 3.63 6.90
N GLY A 56 -35.02 2.89 7.17
CA GLY A 56 -36.11 2.71 6.19
C GLY A 56 -36.24 1.33 5.58
N GLN A 57 -36.88 0.40 6.30
CA GLN A 57 -37.44 -0.82 5.73
C GLN A 57 -38.68 -0.48 4.87
N PRO A 58 -38.73 -0.85 3.57
CA PRO A 58 -39.90 -0.63 2.71
C PRO A 58 -41.08 -1.55 3.06
N PRO A 59 -42.34 -1.12 2.85
CA PRO A 59 -43.54 -1.94 3.07
C PRO A 59 -43.66 -3.09 2.05
N PRO A 60 -44.39 -4.17 2.41
CA PRO A 60 -44.59 -5.33 1.54
C PRO A 60 -45.47 -5.00 0.32
N PRO A 61 -45.12 -5.46 -0.89
CA PRO A 61 -45.94 -5.26 -2.07
C PRO A 61 -47.17 -6.19 -2.12
N THR A 62 -48.27 -5.60 -2.61
CA THR A 62 -49.60 -6.16 -2.91
C THR A 62 -49.57 -7.37 -3.86
N PRO A 63 -50.42 -8.39 -3.68
CA PRO A 63 -50.52 -9.52 -4.62
C PRO A 63 -51.11 -9.10 -5.98
N PRO A 64 -50.47 -9.47 -7.11
CA PRO A 64 -51.02 -9.26 -8.45
C PRO A 64 -52.09 -10.32 -8.81
N PRO A 65 -52.98 -10.00 -9.77
CA PRO A 65 -54.18 -10.77 -10.07
C PRO A 65 -53.94 -12.12 -10.75
N SER A 66 -54.99 -12.96 -10.65
CA SER A 66 -55.09 -14.32 -11.17
C SER A 66 -54.81 -14.40 -12.68
N PRO A 67 -54.01 -15.38 -13.14
CA PRO A 67 -53.62 -15.50 -14.54
C PRO A 67 -54.78 -15.95 -15.43
N VAL A 68 -54.90 -15.30 -16.59
CA VAL A 68 -55.73 -15.73 -17.72
C VAL A 68 -55.05 -16.93 -18.38
N VAL A 69 -55.82 -18.00 -18.61
CA VAL A 69 -55.37 -19.23 -19.24
C VAL A 69 -54.99 -18.96 -20.70
N ALA A 70 -53.70 -19.10 -20.99
CA ALA A 70 -53.15 -19.03 -22.33
C ALA A 70 -53.39 -20.36 -23.09
N PRO A 71 -53.56 -20.31 -24.43
CA PRO A 71 -53.72 -21.50 -25.28
C PRO A 71 -52.48 -22.42 -25.23
N PRO A 72 -52.64 -23.71 -25.59
CA PRO A 72 -51.57 -24.71 -25.51
C PRO A 72 -50.37 -24.29 -26.37
N PRO A 73 -49.14 -24.33 -25.83
CA PRO A 73 -47.95 -23.92 -26.54
C PRO A 73 -47.61 -24.90 -27.65
N GLU A 74 -47.27 -24.34 -28.81
CA GLU A 74 -46.60 -25.02 -29.92
C GLU A 74 -45.31 -25.71 -29.41
N PRO A 75 -44.93 -26.89 -29.94
CA PRO A 75 -43.76 -27.64 -29.46
C PRO A 75 -42.52 -26.75 -29.38
N THR A 76 -42.11 -26.49 -28.15
CA THR A 76 -40.93 -25.66 -27.85
C THR A 76 -39.69 -26.44 -28.32
N PRO A 77 -38.86 -25.88 -29.21
CA PRO A 77 -37.63 -26.52 -29.62
C PRO A 77 -36.77 -26.81 -28.38
N THR A 78 -36.32 -28.05 -28.27
CA THR A 78 -35.41 -28.50 -27.20
C THR A 78 -34.25 -27.51 -27.08
N PRO A 79 -34.02 -26.91 -25.91
CA PRO A 79 -32.90 -26.00 -25.72
C PRO A 79 -31.61 -26.73 -26.10
N PRO A 80 -30.74 -26.11 -26.93
CA PRO A 80 -29.45 -26.70 -27.22
C PRO A 80 -28.73 -27.00 -25.92
N ALA A 81 -28.08 -28.16 -25.85
CA ALA A 81 -27.31 -28.57 -24.68
C ALA A 81 -26.37 -27.42 -24.28
N PRO A 82 -26.29 -27.07 -22.98
CA PRO A 82 -25.44 -25.97 -22.53
C PRO A 82 -24.02 -26.25 -23.01
N THR A 83 -23.50 -25.34 -23.83
CA THR A 83 -22.10 -25.36 -24.26
C THR A 83 -21.24 -25.39 -22.98
N PRO A 84 -20.27 -26.32 -22.86
CA PRO A 84 -19.37 -26.34 -21.73
C PRO A 84 -18.77 -24.95 -21.53
N ALA A 85 -18.87 -24.42 -20.31
CA ALA A 85 -18.22 -23.17 -19.96
C ALA A 85 -16.72 -23.31 -20.30
N PRO A 86 -16.09 -22.28 -20.89
CA PRO A 86 -14.67 -22.36 -21.21
C PRO A 86 -13.91 -22.69 -19.94
N ALA A 87 -13.12 -23.75 -20.00
CA ALA A 87 -12.17 -24.10 -18.96
C ALA A 87 -11.30 -22.87 -18.69
N VAL A 88 -11.51 -22.22 -17.54
CA VAL A 88 -10.69 -21.09 -17.14
C VAL A 88 -9.32 -21.66 -16.86
N ASP A 89 -8.32 -21.19 -17.60
CA ASP A 89 -6.93 -21.49 -17.27
C ASP A 89 -6.63 -20.81 -15.93
N CYS A 90 -6.53 -21.61 -14.88
CA CYS A 90 -6.47 -21.12 -13.51
C CYS A 90 -5.20 -20.35 -13.21
N LEU A 91 -4.08 -20.76 -13.81
CA LEU A 91 -2.79 -20.12 -13.55
C LEU A 91 -2.79 -18.63 -13.97
N PRO A 92 -3.14 -18.25 -15.21
CA PRO A 92 -3.20 -16.85 -15.60
C PRO A 92 -4.29 -16.06 -14.86
N TYR A 93 -5.44 -16.68 -14.57
CA TYR A 93 -6.51 -16.03 -13.79
C TYR A 93 -6.03 -15.68 -12.38
N CYS A 94 -5.47 -16.65 -11.65
CA CYS A 94 -4.96 -16.47 -10.30
C CYS A 94 -3.81 -15.46 -10.25
N ASN A 95 -2.91 -15.48 -11.24
CA ASN A 95 -1.80 -14.53 -11.29
C ASN A 95 -2.29 -13.08 -11.40
N ILE A 96 -3.27 -12.79 -12.26
CA ILE A 96 -3.83 -11.44 -12.40
C ILE A 96 -4.47 -10.98 -11.10
N GLN A 97 -5.32 -11.81 -10.49
CA GLN A 97 -6.02 -11.50 -9.25
C GLN A 97 -5.05 -11.26 -8.08
N CYS A 98 -4.07 -12.15 -7.92
CA CYS A 98 -3.09 -12.06 -6.86
C CYS A 98 -2.17 -10.87 -7.03
N ASN A 99 -1.73 -10.58 -8.26
CA ASN A 99 -0.88 -9.42 -8.53
C ASN A 99 -1.58 -8.11 -8.15
N GLN A 100 -2.85 -7.93 -8.56
CA GLN A 100 -3.64 -6.74 -8.17
C GLN A 100 -3.78 -6.62 -6.65
N LYS A 101 -4.12 -7.72 -5.97
CA LYS A 101 -4.28 -7.74 -4.52
C LYS A 101 -2.98 -7.41 -3.79
N CYS A 102 -1.86 -8.01 -4.18
CA CYS A 102 -0.57 -7.80 -3.54
C CYS A 102 0.00 -6.41 -3.82
N GLN A 103 -0.23 -5.86 -5.02
CA GLN A 103 0.11 -4.47 -5.33
C GLN A 103 -0.68 -3.49 -4.45
N ALA A 104 -1.98 -3.71 -4.25
CA ALA A 104 -2.80 -2.87 -3.38
C ALA A 104 -2.30 -2.90 -1.92
N ILE A 105 -1.95 -4.07 -1.40
CA ILE A 105 -1.38 -4.22 -0.05
C ILE A 105 -0.06 -3.47 0.07
N SER A 106 0.84 -3.63 -0.91
CA SER A 106 2.12 -2.91 -0.90
C SER A 106 1.93 -1.40 -1.01
N GLY A 107 1.01 -0.94 -1.87
CA GLY A 107 0.71 0.48 -2.02
C GLY A 107 0.19 1.09 -0.72
N ALA A 108 -0.75 0.42 -0.05
CA ALA A 108 -1.24 0.85 1.26
C ALA A 108 -0.14 0.86 2.32
N GLY A 109 0.75 -0.14 2.30
CA GLY A 109 1.91 -0.21 3.18
C GLY A 109 2.89 0.94 2.99
N VAL A 110 3.26 1.22 1.74
CA VAL A 110 4.14 2.35 1.38
C VAL A 110 3.49 3.68 1.75
N GLY A 111 2.20 3.88 1.46
CA GLY A 111 1.48 5.09 1.87
C GLY A 111 1.49 5.30 3.39
N LYS A 112 1.45 4.23 4.18
CA LYS A 112 1.62 4.31 5.64
C LYS A 112 3.04 4.69 6.03
N CYS A 113 4.06 4.19 5.34
CA CYS A 113 5.45 4.61 5.54
C CYS A 113 5.62 6.11 5.30
N GLU A 114 5.04 6.63 4.22
CA GLU A 114 5.06 8.07 3.87
C GLU A 114 4.36 8.91 4.94
N ALA A 115 3.15 8.53 5.36
CA ALA A 115 2.41 9.25 6.40
C ALA A 115 3.18 9.28 7.74
N ASN A 116 3.78 8.16 8.14
CA ASN A 116 4.61 8.10 9.34
C ASN A 116 5.86 8.97 9.21
N TYR A 117 6.47 8.98 8.02
CA TYR A 117 7.65 9.77 7.74
C TYR A 117 7.35 11.28 7.82
N GLU A 118 6.23 11.73 7.27
CA GLU A 118 5.78 13.13 7.39
C GLU A 118 5.46 13.49 8.84
N SER A 119 4.72 12.63 9.55
CA SER A 119 4.37 12.85 10.96
C SER A 119 5.62 12.93 11.86
N ASN A 120 6.58 12.02 11.68
CA ASN A 120 7.84 12.04 12.42
C ASN A 120 8.70 13.24 12.05
N GLY A 121 8.69 13.64 10.77
CA GLY A 121 9.38 14.84 10.27
C GLY A 121 8.89 16.09 10.98
N ASN A 122 7.57 16.27 11.03
CA ASN A 122 6.93 17.41 11.70
C ASN A 122 7.20 17.39 13.21
N GLY A 123 6.99 16.24 13.87
CA GLY A 123 7.24 16.13 15.31
C GLY A 123 8.69 16.41 15.69
N CYS A 124 9.63 16.02 14.81
CA CYS A 124 11.03 16.31 15.05
C CYS A 124 11.40 17.78 14.80
N TYR A 125 10.85 18.38 13.75
CA TYR A 125 11.00 19.80 13.50
C TYR A 125 10.47 20.64 14.67
N ASP A 126 9.29 20.29 15.18
CA ASP A 126 8.69 20.92 16.35
C ASP A 126 9.58 20.77 17.58
N SER A 127 10.18 19.59 17.79
CA SER A 127 11.13 19.38 18.87
C SER A 127 12.39 20.25 18.73
N CYS A 128 12.98 20.31 17.53
CA CYS A 128 14.19 21.11 17.28
C CYS A 128 13.92 22.62 17.42
N THR A 129 12.77 23.10 16.95
CA THR A 129 12.40 24.52 17.06
C THR A 129 12.07 24.90 18.50
N THR A 130 11.30 24.08 19.21
CA THR A 130 10.87 24.36 20.59
C THR A 130 12.02 24.27 21.60
N ARG A 131 12.94 23.31 21.46
CA ARG A 131 14.00 23.07 22.45
C ARG A 131 15.33 23.73 22.14
N GLN A 132 15.72 23.81 20.86
CA GLN A 132 17.03 24.35 20.47
C GLN A 132 16.96 25.78 19.93
N CYS A 133 15.82 26.28 19.45
CA CYS A 133 15.72 27.59 18.78
C CYS A 133 14.38 28.32 18.99
N PRO A 134 14.02 28.69 20.24
CA PRO A 134 12.71 29.29 20.56
C PRO A 134 12.39 30.58 19.79
N ASP A 135 13.39 31.37 19.36
CA ASP A 135 13.17 32.69 18.75
C ASP A 135 13.76 32.88 17.33
N LYS A 136 14.41 31.86 16.76
CA LYS A 136 15.27 32.05 15.56
C LYS A 136 14.88 31.23 14.32
N CYS A 137 13.90 30.33 14.42
CA CYS A 137 13.48 29.48 13.29
C CYS A 137 12.03 29.72 12.82
N VAL A 138 11.33 30.73 13.34
CA VAL A 138 9.89 30.98 13.06
C VAL A 138 9.60 31.19 11.56
N ASN A 139 10.58 31.60 10.76
CA ASN A 139 10.40 31.89 9.32
C ASN A 139 11.27 31.04 8.39
N SER A 140 12.09 30.16 8.95
CA SER A 140 13.03 29.35 8.20
C SER A 140 12.48 27.94 8.12
N GLY A 141 11.57 27.72 7.17
CA GLY A 141 11.00 26.41 6.91
C GLY A 141 12.12 25.38 6.79
N CYS A 142 12.14 24.40 7.70
CA CYS A 142 12.92 23.20 7.49
C CYS A 142 12.14 22.31 6.54
N SER A 143 12.69 22.14 5.35
CA SER A 143 12.31 21.05 4.49
C SER A 143 13.10 19.80 4.88
N PHE A 144 12.58 18.64 4.49
CA PHE A 144 13.21 17.34 4.71
C PHE A 144 14.71 17.27 4.33
N ARG A 145 15.18 18.11 3.40
CA ARG A 145 16.59 18.13 2.99
C ARG A 145 17.41 19.29 3.52
N CYS A 146 16.75 20.39 3.91
CA CYS A 146 17.44 21.61 4.30
C CYS A 146 16.64 22.36 5.35
N CYS A 147 17.28 22.60 6.48
CA CYS A 147 16.88 23.66 7.38
C CYS A 147 17.51 24.96 6.97
N THR A 148 16.67 25.90 6.58
CA THR A 148 17.05 27.27 6.28
C THR A 148 17.23 28.09 7.57
N CYS A 149 17.52 27.45 8.71
CA CYS A 149 17.81 28.16 9.95
C CYS A 149 19.26 28.67 9.93
N ASP A 150 19.45 29.96 10.24
CA ASP A 150 20.77 30.58 10.46
C ASP A 150 21.44 30.14 11.77
N ASN A 151 20.76 29.32 12.58
CA ASN A 151 21.32 28.76 13.80
C ASN A 151 22.00 27.40 13.53
N THR A 152 23.31 27.32 13.74
CA THR A 152 24.11 26.10 13.60
C THR A 152 23.58 24.93 14.43
N TYR A 153 23.03 25.19 15.63
CA TYR A 153 22.43 24.16 16.48
C TYR A 153 21.12 23.61 15.92
N ALA A 154 20.24 24.46 15.36
CA ALA A 154 19.04 23.97 14.67
C ALA A 154 19.40 23.13 13.44
N ARG A 155 20.39 23.57 12.65
CA ARG A 155 20.84 22.84 11.47
C ARG A 155 21.30 21.42 11.83
N SER A 156 22.12 21.28 12.87
CA SER A 156 22.60 19.96 13.31
C SER A 156 21.48 19.08 13.89
N CYS A 157 20.53 19.65 14.65
CA CYS A 157 19.36 18.94 15.17
C CYS A 157 18.54 18.33 14.04
N CYS A 158 18.17 19.15 13.05
CA CYS A 158 17.32 18.68 11.96
C CYS A 158 18.05 17.75 10.98
N GLN A 159 19.36 17.93 10.78
CA GLN A 159 20.17 16.97 10.03
C GLN A 159 20.18 15.60 10.72
N SER A 160 20.46 15.56 12.03
CA SER A 160 20.43 14.31 12.81
C SER A 160 19.05 13.65 12.71
N CYS A 161 18.00 14.45 12.79
CA CYS A 161 16.66 13.92 12.73
C CYS A 161 16.25 13.40 11.36
N GLY A 162 16.54 14.16 10.30
CA GLY A 162 16.28 13.74 8.93
C GLY A 162 16.94 12.41 8.60
N GLN A 163 18.18 12.19 9.09
CA GLN A 163 18.87 10.91 8.92
C GLN A 163 18.16 9.75 9.62
N GLY A 164 17.74 9.92 10.88
CA GLY A 164 17.02 8.88 11.62
C GLY A 164 15.69 8.52 10.95
N ILE A 165 14.90 9.54 10.60
CA ILE A 165 13.58 9.36 9.99
C ILE A 165 13.70 8.71 8.60
N TYR A 166 14.68 9.12 7.80
CA TYR A 166 14.91 8.56 6.47
C TYR A 166 15.31 7.08 6.54
N ALA A 167 16.16 6.69 7.49
CA ALA A 167 16.54 5.29 7.68
C ALA A 167 15.31 4.42 8.01
N THR A 168 14.44 4.89 8.91
CA THR A 168 13.19 4.19 9.25
C THR A 168 12.24 4.09 8.05
N TYR A 169 12.06 5.18 7.30
CA TYR A 169 11.24 5.19 6.10
C TYR A 169 11.75 4.23 5.03
N SER A 170 13.05 4.26 4.73
CA SER A 170 13.67 3.35 3.77
C SER A 170 13.50 1.89 4.18
N SER A 171 13.66 1.58 5.46
CA SER A 171 13.41 0.24 6.00
C SER A 171 11.95 -0.18 5.81
N CYS A 172 11.01 0.71 6.10
CA CYS A 172 9.57 0.48 5.94
C CYS A 172 9.20 0.19 4.48
N VAL A 173 9.65 1.02 3.54
CA VAL A 173 9.37 0.82 2.10
C VAL A 173 9.97 -0.50 1.62
N ASN A 174 11.24 -0.78 1.96
CA ASN A 174 11.89 -2.02 1.59
C ASN A 174 11.16 -3.26 2.13
N TYR A 175 10.62 -3.18 3.35
CA TYR A 175 9.81 -4.24 3.94
C TYR A 175 8.57 -4.54 3.08
N TYR A 176 7.79 -3.53 2.71
CA TYR A 176 6.58 -3.72 1.91
C TYR A 176 6.88 -4.16 0.48
N THR A 177 7.93 -3.64 -0.14
CA THR A 177 8.37 -4.11 -1.47
C THR A 177 8.74 -5.59 -1.46
N ARG A 178 9.40 -6.07 -0.40
CA ARG A 178 9.72 -7.51 -0.25
C ARG A 178 8.50 -8.35 0.11
N ALA A 179 7.54 -7.80 0.87
CA ALA A 179 6.31 -8.48 1.24
C ALA A 179 5.45 -8.88 0.04
N ILE A 180 5.57 -8.20 -1.11
CA ILE A 180 4.86 -8.57 -2.35
C ILE A 180 5.16 -10.01 -2.77
N GLN A 181 6.42 -10.45 -2.65
CA GLN A 181 6.81 -11.80 -3.08
C GLN A 181 6.11 -12.87 -2.23
N TYR A 182 6.09 -12.68 -0.91
CA TYR A 182 5.39 -13.58 0.01
C TYR A 182 3.88 -13.54 -0.22
N CYS A 183 3.30 -12.35 -0.41
CA CYS A 183 1.89 -12.20 -0.73
C CYS A 183 1.50 -12.96 -2.01
N MET A 184 2.33 -12.90 -3.06
CA MET A 184 2.07 -13.60 -4.32
C MET A 184 2.06 -15.12 -4.14
N ILE A 185 3.01 -15.66 -3.38
CA ILE A 185 3.10 -17.10 -3.11
C ILE A 185 1.85 -17.58 -2.37
N ASP A 186 1.51 -16.94 -1.25
CA ASP A 186 0.35 -17.32 -0.44
C ASP A 186 -0.97 -17.16 -1.19
N CYS A 187 -1.08 -16.09 -1.99
CA CYS A 187 -2.28 -15.84 -2.79
C CYS A 187 -2.43 -16.87 -3.91
N LEU A 188 -1.35 -17.19 -4.64
CA LEU A 188 -1.40 -18.18 -5.72
C LEU A 188 -1.76 -19.57 -5.20
N ASP A 189 -1.19 -19.99 -4.07
CA ASP A 189 -1.53 -21.27 -3.43
C ASP A 189 -3.02 -21.32 -3.05
N GLY A 190 -3.53 -20.26 -2.41
CA GLY A 190 -4.95 -20.16 -2.06
C GLY A 190 -5.87 -20.10 -3.27
N CYS A 191 -5.48 -19.38 -4.32
CA CYS A 191 -6.27 -19.27 -5.54
C CYS A 191 -6.32 -20.60 -6.30
N ASN A 192 -5.18 -21.27 -6.49
CA ASN A 192 -5.10 -22.55 -7.19
C ASN A 192 -5.94 -23.64 -6.51
N LYS A 193 -6.01 -23.65 -5.17
CA LYS A 193 -6.86 -24.60 -4.42
C LYS A 193 -8.35 -24.40 -4.71
N ASN A 194 -8.80 -23.15 -4.84
CA ASN A 194 -10.20 -22.80 -5.10
C ASN A 194 -10.55 -22.80 -6.59
N CYS A 195 -9.56 -22.83 -7.47
CA CYS A 195 -9.71 -22.87 -8.92
C CYS A 195 -9.79 -24.31 -9.45
N THR A 196 -10.31 -25.26 -8.68
CA THR A 196 -10.59 -26.60 -9.20
C THR A 196 -11.89 -26.54 -10.01
N GLN A 197 -11.79 -26.89 -11.31
CA GLN A 197 -12.89 -27.03 -12.26
C GLN A 197 -13.96 -28.03 -11.79
#